data_AF-A0A7W1BH56-F1
#
_entry.id   AF-A0A7W1BH56-F1
#
_cell.length_a   1.000
_cell.length_b   1.000
_cell.length_c   1.000
_cell.angle_alpha   90.00
_cell.angle_beta   90.00
_cell.angle_gamma   90.00
#
_symmetry.space_group_name_H-M   'P 1'
#
loop_
_entity.id
_entity.type
_entity.pdbx_description
1 polymer ?
#
loop_
_entity_poly.entity_id
_entity_poly.type
_entity_poly.pdbx_seq_one_letter_code
_entity_poly.pdbx_strand_id
1 'polypeptide(L)' 'ARQDQRSAIVMLARDDPARDVRRLADAAIIADARPGHVRLSPYFYNVADDHHAAIERLTRD' A
#
# COMPACT_ATOMS: atom_id res chain seq x y z
N ALA A 1 -15.76 2.47 -9.66
CA ALA A 1 -16.76 1.92 -8.74
C ALA A 1 -17.18 3.01 -7.77
N ARG A 2 -18.43 3.00 -7.31
CA ARG A 2 -18.94 3.97 -6.34
C ARG A 2 -18.37 3.67 -4.94
N GLN A 3 -18.27 4.67 -4.06
CA GLN A 3 -17.63 4.51 -2.75
C GLN A 3 -18.31 3.43 -1.89
N ASP A 4 -19.64 3.32 -1.97
CA ASP A 4 -20.46 2.31 -1.28
C ASP A 4 -20.24 0.87 -1.77
N GLN A 5 -19.50 0.70 -2.87
CA GLN A 5 -19.18 -0.61 -3.46
C GLN A 5 -17.75 -1.07 -3.12
N ARG A 6 -17.01 -0.32 -2.31
CA ARG A 6 -15.60 -0.59 -2.00
C ARG A 6 -15.37 -0.78 -0.51
N SER A 7 -14.56 -1.78 -0.20
CA SER A 7 -13.89 -1.91 1.10
C SER A 7 -12.73 -0.90 1.20
N ALA A 8 -12.23 -0.67 2.42
CA ALA A 8 -11.07 0.18 2.70
C ALA A 8 -9.73 -0.43 2.26
N ILE A 9 -9.68 -1.74 1.99
CA ILE A 9 -8.45 -2.40 1.52
C ILE A 9 -8.22 -2.07 0.04
N VAL A 10 -7.01 -1.64 -0.28
CA VAL A 10 -6.59 -1.27 -1.64
C VAL A 10 -5.51 -2.22 -2.13
N MET A 11 -5.68 -2.71 -3.36
CA MET A 11 -4.71 -3.54 -4.08
C MET A 11 -4.02 -2.69 -5.14
N LEU A 12 -2.72 -2.48 -5.03
CA LEU A 12 -1.93 -1.71 -5.98
C LEU A 12 -1.17 -2.68 -6.89
N ALA A 13 -1.44 -2.65 -8.20
CA ALA A 13 -0.75 -3.51 -9.16
C ALA A 13 0.73 -3.13 -9.25
N ARG A 14 1.62 -4.12 -9.17
CA ARG A 14 3.08 -3.93 -9.17
C ARG A 14 3.78 -5.10 -9.87
N ASP A 15 4.87 -4.80 -10.57
CA ASP A 15 5.66 -5.79 -11.30
C ASP A 15 6.43 -6.73 -10.36
N ASP A 16 6.99 -6.20 -9.27
CA ASP A 16 7.64 -6.96 -8.21
C ASP A 16 7.10 -6.55 -6.83
N PRO A 17 5.92 -7.07 -6.42
CA PRO A 17 5.31 -6.74 -5.14
C PRO A 17 6.19 -7.09 -3.94
N ALA A 18 7.03 -8.12 -4.05
CA ALA A 18 7.90 -8.55 -2.96
C ALA A 18 9.02 -7.52 -2.71
N ARG A 19 9.61 -6.97 -3.77
CA ARG A 19 10.58 -5.87 -3.67
C ARG A 19 9.94 -4.62 -3.08
N ASP A 20 8.75 -4.26 -3.52
CA ASP A 20 8.06 -3.07 -3.03
C ASP A 20 7.67 -3.20 -1.54
N VAL A 21 7.21 -4.37 -1.10
CA VAL A 21 6.95 -4.61 0.34
C VAL A 21 8.22 -4.50 1.17
N ARG A 22 9.37 -5.01 0.69
CA ARG A 22 10.66 -4.81 1.40
C ARG A 22 11.00 -3.33 1.53
N ARG A 23 10.83 -2.56 0.45
CA ARG A 23 11.07 -1.11 0.46
C ARG A 23 10.17 -0.36 1.44
N LEU A 24 8.90 -0.78 1.57
CA LEU A 24 7.98 -0.23 2.57
C LEU A 24 8.43 -0.59 3.99
N ALA A 25 8.85 -1.84 4.21
CA ALA A 25 9.34 -2.30 5.50
C ALA A 25 10.59 -1.52 5.96
N ASP A 26 11.51 -1.19 5.06
CA ASP A 26 12.68 -0.33 5.33
C ASP A 26 12.29 1.09 5.79
N ALA A 27 11.06 1.52 5.47
CA ALA A 27 10.48 2.79 5.90
C ALA A 27 9.57 2.65 7.14
N ALA A 28 9.58 1.50 7.82
CA ALA A 28 8.68 1.14 8.91
C ALA A 28 7.19 1.12 8.53
N ILE A 29 6.87 0.86 7.25
CA ILE A 29 5.49 0.73 6.75
C ILE A 29 5.19 -0.76 6.53
N ILE A 30 4.17 -1.27 7.23
CA ILE A 30 3.77 -2.67 7.15
C ILE A 30 2.73 -2.85 6.05
N ALA A 31 3.05 -3.70 5.08
CA ALA A 31 2.17 -4.12 4.00
C ALA A 31 2.47 -5.57 3.63
N ASP A 32 1.61 -6.20 2.82
CA ASP A 32 1.84 -7.55 2.30
C ASP A 32 1.73 -7.63 0.78
N ALA A 33 2.45 -8.60 0.22
CA ALA A 33 2.42 -8.91 -1.19
C ALA A 33 1.33 -9.94 -1.48
N ARG A 34 0.60 -9.72 -2.56
CA ARG A 34 -0.30 -10.67 -3.21
C ARG A 34 0.15 -10.87 -4.65
N PRO A 35 -0.28 -11.93 -5.35
CA PRO A 35 0.07 -12.12 -6.76
C PRO A 35 -0.20 -10.84 -7.58
N GLY A 36 0.87 -10.25 -8.13
CA GLY A 36 0.85 -9.01 -8.92
C GLY A 36 0.49 -7.72 -8.19
N HIS A 37 0.37 -7.73 -6.85
CA HIS A 37 -0.11 -6.57 -6.09
C HIS A 37 0.56 -6.38 -4.74
N VAL A 38 0.74 -5.13 -4.34
CA VAL A 38 0.94 -4.75 -2.93
C VAL A 38 -0.42 -4.44 -2.33
N ARG A 39 -0.71 -4.98 -1.15
CA ARG A 39 -1.95 -4.72 -0.42
C ARG A 39 -1.71 -3.70 0.68
N LEU A 40 -2.49 -2.63 0.66
CA LEU A 40 -2.57 -1.67 1.75
C LEU A 40 -3.95 -1.78 2.41
N SER A 41 -3.95 -1.74 3.74
CA SER A 41 -5.17 -1.77 4.54
C SER A 41 -5.26 -0.54 5.45
N PRO A 42 -5.54 0.66 4.89
CA PRO A 42 -5.91 1.82 5.67
C PRO A 42 -6.98 1.48 6.71
N TYR A 43 -6.80 1.93 7.95
CA TYR A 43 -7.77 1.74 9.02
C TYR A 43 -7.88 2.95 9.95
N PHE A 44 -8.70 2.86 11.00
CA PHE A 44 -9.05 4.02 11.84
C PHE A 44 -7.85 4.65 12.57
N TYR A 45 -6.76 3.91 12.76
CA TYR A 45 -5.55 4.39 13.42
C TYR A 45 -4.55 5.03 12.45
N ASN A 46 -4.82 5.01 11.14
CA ASN A 46 -3.97 5.67 10.16
C ASN A 46 -4.39 7.13 9.97
N VAL A 47 -3.41 7.97 9.69
CA VAL A 47 -3.60 9.36 9.29
C VAL A 47 -3.24 9.54 7.81
N ALA A 48 -3.66 10.66 7.21
CA ALA A 48 -3.39 10.96 5.80
C ALA A 48 -1.90 10.88 5.44
N ASP A 49 -1.03 11.32 6.36
CA ASP A 49 0.42 11.29 6.16
C ASP A 49 0.99 9.88 6.07
N ASP A 50 0.39 8.88 6.73
CA ASP A 50 0.80 7.47 6.58
C ASP A 50 0.58 7.00 5.14
N HIS A 51 -0.55 7.40 4.54
CA HIS A 51 -0.90 7.04 3.17
C HIS A 51 0.02 7.74 2.17
N HIS A 52 0.30 9.03 2.37
CA HIS A 52 1.26 9.76 1.54
C HIS A 52 2.65 9.12 1.60
N ALA A 53 3.15 8.82 2.80
CA ALA A 53 4.44 8.17 2.97
C ALA A 53 4.51 6.83 2.21
N ALA A 54 3.48 5.99 2.30
CA ALA A 54 3.42 4.73 1.59
C ALA A 54 3.46 4.90 0.06
N ILE A 55 2.65 5.83 -0.48
CA ILE A 55 2.60 6.09 -1.93
C ILE A 55 3.91 6.71 -2.44
N GLU A 56 4.52 7.62 -1.69
CA GLU A 56 5.81 8.19 -2.05
C GLU A 56 6.91 7.13 -2.15
N ARG A 57 6.92 6.15 -1.25
CA ARG A 57 7.88 5.03 -1.31
C ARG A 57 7.61 4.05 -2.44
N LEU A 58 6.41 4.04 -3.03
CA LEU A 58 6.11 3.17 -4.19
C LEU A 58 6.36 3.85 -5.54
N THR A 59 6.53 5.17 -5.57
CA THR A 59 6.60 5.97 -6.81
C THR A 59 7.99 6.51 -7.14
N ARG A 60 8.89 6.64 -6.17
CA ARG A 60 10.28 7.02 -6.43
C ARG A 60 11.06 5.83 -7.02
N ASP A 61 12.04 6.02 -7.88
CA ASP A 61 12.93 4.91 -8.31
C ASP A 61 13.98 4.53 -7.25
#